data_AF-A0A7X9EDS7-F1
#
_entry.id   AF-A0A7X9EDS7-F1
#
_cell.length_a   1.000
_cell.length_b   1.000
_cell.length_c   1.000
_cell.angle_alpha   90.00
_cell.angle_beta   90.00
_cell.angle_gamma   90.00
#
_symmetry.space_group_name_H-M   'P 1'
#
loop_
_entity.id
_entity.type
_entity.pdbx_description
1 polymer ?
#
loop_
_entity_poly.entity_id
_entity_poly.type
_entity_poly.pdbx_seq_one_letter_code
_entity_poly.pdbx_strand_id
1 'polypeptide(L)'
;TIANPGHKPGFLPNFLADRGVNVIISGGMGGGAIDIFNERNIEVIVGTRGDAKAAVEAYLQGSLKSTGSVCHEHEHHNQCGE
;
A
#
# COMPACT_ATOMS: atom_id res chain seq x y z
N THR A 1 -5.94 -10.94 12.72
CA THR A 1 -4.99 -10.43 11.70
C THR A 1 -4.76 -11.52 10.66
N ILE A 2 -4.36 -11.17 9.45
CA ILE A 2 -3.99 -12.13 8.39
C ILE A 2 -2.48 -12.38 8.49
N ALA A 3 -2.03 -13.63 8.39
CA ALA A 3 -0.60 -13.94 8.39
C ALA A 3 0.06 -13.39 7.12
N ASN A 4 1.28 -12.85 7.24
CA ASN A 4 2.02 -12.37 6.08
C ASN A 4 2.43 -13.56 5.20
N PRO A 5 1.97 -13.63 3.93
CA PRO A 5 2.26 -14.73 3.01
C PRO A 5 3.70 -14.74 2.48
N GLY A 6 4.55 -13.79 2.89
CA GLY A 6 5.93 -13.64 2.44
C GLY A 6 6.06 -12.59 1.33
N HIS A 7 7.28 -12.09 1.15
CA HIS A 7 7.56 -11.04 0.17
C HIS A 7 7.84 -11.65 -1.20
N LYS A 8 6.97 -11.36 -2.17
CA LYS A 8 7.19 -11.61 -3.60
C LYS A 8 6.78 -10.35 -4.37
N PRO A 9 7.61 -9.83 -5.28
CA PRO A 9 7.27 -8.63 -6.06
C PRO A 9 5.90 -8.78 -6.74
N GLY A 10 5.02 -7.78 -6.56
CA GLY A 10 3.67 -7.77 -7.12
C GLY A 10 2.66 -8.76 -6.49
N PHE A 11 3.07 -9.66 -5.61
CA PHE A 11 2.16 -10.66 -5.03
C PHE A 11 1.15 -10.03 -4.07
N LEU A 12 1.64 -9.24 -3.10
CA LEU A 12 0.79 -8.72 -2.03
C LEU A 12 -0.34 -7.80 -2.54
N PRO A 13 -0.11 -6.89 -3.50
CA PRO A 13 -1.18 -6.09 -4.07
C PRO A 13 -2.28 -6.92 -4.74
N ASN A 14 -1.90 -7.91 -5.54
CA ASN A 14 -2.84 -8.82 -6.20
C ASN A 14 -3.61 -9.67 -5.17
N PHE A 15 -2.92 -10.22 -4.18
CA PHE A 15 -3.52 -11.06 -3.14
C PHE A 15 -4.59 -10.33 -2.31
N LEU A 16 -4.38 -9.05 -2.04
CA LEU A 16 -5.35 -8.20 -1.34
C LEU A 16 -6.49 -7.76 -2.27
N ALA A 17 -6.19 -7.44 -3.53
CA ALA A 17 -7.19 -7.12 -4.53
C ALA A 17 -8.16 -8.27 -4.78
N ASP A 18 -7.65 -9.50 -4.87
CA ASP A 18 -8.45 -10.72 -5.06
C ASP A 18 -9.39 -11.01 -3.87
N ARG A 19 -9.15 -10.38 -2.70
CA ARG A 19 -10.02 -10.45 -1.52
C ARG A 19 -11.10 -9.37 -1.48
N GLY A 20 -11.20 -8.56 -2.53
CA GLY A 20 -12.18 -7.48 -2.62
C GLY A 20 -11.85 -6.29 -1.72
N VAL A 21 -10.57 -6.02 -1.47
CA VAL A 21 -10.16 -4.79 -0.79
C VAL A 21 -10.39 -3.60 -1.73
N ASN A 22 -11.02 -2.54 -1.21
CA ASN A 22 -11.29 -1.31 -1.97
C ASN A 22 -10.32 -0.17 -1.63
N VAL A 23 -9.68 -0.22 -0.45
CA VAL A 23 -8.85 0.87 0.08
C VAL A 23 -7.65 0.28 0.82
N ILE A 24 -6.47 0.83 0.58
CA ILE A 24 -5.22 0.48 1.27
C ILE A 24 -4.66 1.73 1.94
N ILE A 25 -4.42 1.65 3.25
CA ILE A 25 -3.78 2.71 4.04
C ILE A 25 -2.41 2.22 4.51
N SER A 26 -1.35 2.96 4.18
CA SER A 26 0.02 2.62 4.56
C SER A 26 0.85 3.86 4.90
N GLY A 27 1.94 3.67 5.63
CA GLY A 27 2.95 4.71 5.84
C GLY A 27 3.82 4.95 4.61
N GLY A 28 4.19 3.89 3.90
CA GLY A 28 4.93 3.94 2.65
C GLY A 28 4.56 2.78 1.74
N MET A 29 4.74 2.96 0.43
CA MET A 29 4.46 1.93 -0.57
C MET A 29 5.38 2.13 -1.77
N GLY A 30 5.87 1.05 -2.38
CA GLY A 30 6.64 1.14 -3.62
C GLY A 30 5.75 1.45 -4.82
N GLY A 31 6.30 2.15 -5.82
CA GLY A 31 5.57 2.59 -7.03
C GLY A 31 4.83 1.44 -7.73
N GLY A 32 5.51 0.31 -7.98
CA GLY A 32 4.87 -0.83 -8.64
C GLY A 32 3.70 -1.44 -7.86
N ALA A 33 3.65 -1.31 -6.53
CA ALA A 33 2.48 -1.74 -5.75
C ALA A 33 1.33 -0.74 -5.87
N ILE A 34 1.64 0.56 -5.89
CA ILE A 34 0.67 1.64 -6.12
C ILE A 34 0.01 1.45 -7.49
N ASP A 35 0.81 1.18 -8.53
CA ASP A 35 0.34 0.96 -9.89
C ASP A 35 -0.65 -0.22 -9.95
N ILE A 36 -0.28 -1.38 -9.37
CA ILE A 36 -1.17 -2.55 -9.34
C ILE A 36 -2.48 -2.25 -8.60
N PHE A 37 -2.44 -1.55 -7.47
CA PHE A 37 -3.67 -1.19 -6.76
C PHE A 37 -4.56 -0.25 -7.58
N ASN A 38 -3.97 0.77 -8.21
CA ASN A 38 -4.70 1.70 -9.07
C ASN A 38 -5.33 0.99 -10.28
N GLU A 39 -4.59 0.09 -10.94
CA GLU A 39 -5.11 -0.74 -12.05
C GLU A 39 -6.30 -1.61 -11.61
N ARG A 40 -6.33 -2.00 -10.34
CA ARG A 40 -7.40 -2.80 -9.73
C ARG A 40 -8.53 -1.95 -9.13
N ASN A 41 -8.53 -0.63 -9.36
CA ASN A 41 -9.49 0.35 -8.81
C ASN A 41 -9.52 0.37 -7.27
N ILE A 42 -8.35 0.19 -6.65
CA ILE A 42 -8.17 0.22 -5.20
C ILE A 42 -7.58 1.57 -4.82
N GLU A 43 -8.24 2.27 -3.91
CA GLU A 43 -7.77 3.54 -3.40
C GLU A 43 -6.52 3.34 -2.55
N VAL A 44 -5.46 4.12 -2.81
CA VAL A 44 -4.20 4.03 -2.09
C VAL A 44 -3.95 5.32 -1.31
N ILE A 45 -3.81 5.17 0.01
CA ILE A 45 -3.47 6.26 0.92
C ILE A 45 -2.11 5.96 1.56
N VAL A 46 -1.08 6.65 1.08
CA VAL A 46 0.28 6.61 1.63
C VAL A 46 0.58 7.83 2.51
N GLY A 47 1.61 7.72 3.37
CA GLY A 47 2.07 8.78 4.25
C GLY A 47 1.44 8.78 5.65
N THR A 48 0.67 7.75 5.98
CA THR A 48 0.00 7.65 7.28
C THR A 48 0.97 7.18 8.36
N ARG A 49 0.92 7.77 9.55
CA ARG A 49 1.75 7.38 10.70
C ARG A 49 0.89 7.20 11.94
N GLY A 50 1.36 6.36 12.87
CA GLY A 50 0.67 6.12 14.13
C GLY A 50 -0.22 4.87 14.10
N ASP A 51 -1.29 4.91 14.88
CA ASP A 51 -2.17 3.78 15.11
C ASP A 51 -3.11 3.49 13.93
N ALA A 52 -3.31 2.20 13.63
CA ALA A 52 -4.13 1.77 12.49
C ALA A 52 -5.61 2.10 12.68
N LYS A 53 -6.14 2.05 13.90
CA LYS A 53 -7.54 2.41 14.17
C LYS A 53 -7.74 3.91 13.96
N ALA A 54 -6.82 4.74 14.47
CA ALA A 54 -6.89 6.19 14.26
C ALA A 54 -6.83 6.56 12.76
N ALA A 55 -6.01 5.87 11.97
CA ALA A 55 -5.96 6.04 10.53
C ALA A 55 -7.29 5.71 9.84
N VAL A 56 -7.92 4.60 10.20
CA VAL A 56 -9.23 4.20 9.66
C VAL A 56 -10.31 5.20 10.08
N GLU A 57 -10.31 5.68 11.32
CA GLU A 57 -11.25 6.70 11.78
C GLU A 57 -11.10 8.02 11.00
N ALA A 58 -9.87 8.47 10.76
CA ALA A 58 -9.60 9.66 9.95
C ALA A 58 -10.01 9.47 8.48
N TYR A 59 -9.83 8.28 7.92
CA TYR A 59 -10.29 7.94 6.57
C TYR A 59 -11.81 8.04 6.46
N LEU A 60 -12.53 7.40 7.39
CA LEU A 60 -14.00 7.42 7.42
C LEU A 60 -14.57 8.83 7.61
N GLN A 61 -13.81 9.73 8.24
CA GLN A 61 -14.18 11.14 8.40
C GLN A 61 -13.80 12.01 7.18
N GLY A 62 -13.12 11.46 6.17
CA GLY A 62 -12.64 12.21 5.01
C GLY A 62 -11.49 13.18 5.32
N SER A 63 -10.84 13.04 6.48
CA SER A 63 -9.75 13.93 6.91
C SER A 63 -8.37 13.37 6.63
N LEU A 64 -8.27 12.06 6.32
CA LEU A 64 -7.01 11.42 5.99
C LEU A 64 -6.56 11.82 4.57
N LYS A 65 -5.39 12.46 4.47
CA LYS A 65 -4.79 12.87 3.19
C LYS A 65 -3.65 11.94 2.83
N SER A 66 -3.64 11.46 1.60
CA SER A 66 -2.45 10.79 1.08
C SER A 66 -1.35 11.81 0.78
N THR A 67 -0.11 11.45 1.08
CA THR A 67 1.08 12.21 0.67
C THR A 67 1.43 12.02 -0.80
N GLY A 68 0.67 11.20 -1.55
CA GLY A 68 0.85 11.00 -2.99
C GLY A 68 2.20 10.39 -3.37
N SER A 69 2.84 9.68 -2.45
CA SER A 69 4.23 9.25 -2.59
C SER A 69 4.38 8.08 -3.56
N VAL A 70 4.31 8.37 -4.86
CA VAL A 70 5.15 7.72 -5.86
C VAL A 70 6.56 8.22 -5.56
N CYS A 71 7.34 7.45 -4.82
CA CYS A 71 8.75 7.76 -4.60
C CYS A 71 9.42 7.90 -5.98
N HIS A 72 9.75 9.13 -6.36
CA HIS A 72 10.68 9.38 -7.45
C HIS A 72 12.02 8.78 -7.03
N GLU A 73 12.52 7.87 -7.87
CA GLU A 73 13.86 7.30 -7.86
C GLU A 73 14.21 6.41 -6.66
N HIS A 74 13.97 5.11 -6.84
CA HIS A 74 14.83 4.08 -6.28
C HIS A 74 15.64 3.46 -7.43
N GLU A 75 16.68 4.16 -7.88
CA GLU A 75 17.84 3.46 -8.40
C GLU A 75 18.45 2.71 -7.21
N HIS A 76 18.19 1.41 -7.04
CA HIS A 76 19.00 0.55 -6.18
C HIS A 76 18.90 -0.91 -6.65
N HIS A 77 19.99 -1.30 -7.32
CA HIS A 77 20.59 -2.63 -7.46
C HIS A 77 19.79 -3.87 -7.04
N ASN A 78 19.68 -4.79 -8.01
CA ASN A 78 19.55 -6.24 -7.85
C ASN A 78 20.27 -6.80 -6.61
N GLN A 79 19.56 -7.02 -5.52
CA GLN A 79 19.85 -8.09 -4.56
C GLN A 79 18.70 -8.22 -3.56
N CYS A 80 17.73 -9.09 -3.88
CA CYS A 80 16.99 -9.80 -2.85
C CYS A 80 17.58 -11.20 -2.83
N GLY A 81 18.42 -11.45 -1.82
CA GLY A 81 19.04 -12.74 -1.56
C GLY A 81 18.00 -13.80 -1.19
N GLU A 82 18.49 -15.04 -1.25
CA GLU A 82 17.81 -16.33 -1.09
C GLU A 82 16.93 -16.46 0.15
#